data_AF-A0A943ABG2-F1
#
_entry.id   AF-A0A943ABG2-F1
#
_cell.length_a   1.000
_cell.length_b   1.000
_cell.length_c   1.000
_cell.angle_alpha   90.00
_cell.angle_beta   90.00
_cell.angle_gamma   90.00
#
_symmetry.space_group_name_H-M   'P 1'
#
loop_
_entity.id
_entity.type
_entity.pdbx_description
1 polymer ?
#
loop_
_entity_poly.entity_id
_entity_poly.type
_entity_poly.pdbx_seq_one_letter_code
_entity_poly.pdbx_strand_id
1 'polypeptide(L)'
;MSKMKELLISGNVQKDFERLGVEFRETYRGKEYGVCEVTEEEFDTLCNESNTESTWIDCGWRYSEGSNLGEANSERIVKNKKLKCWCEPLGDDELEASLVELGLLDYLDLLEYLAVERNEKDFKSICDYTIDLAKQNNIKLSELFKLYQG
;
A
#
# COMPACT_ATOMS: atom_id res chain seq x y z
N MET A 1 7.72 19.48 -15.31
CA MET A 1 7.48 18.94 -13.96
C MET A 1 8.10 17.55 -13.92
N SER A 2 9.07 17.31 -13.05
CA SER A 2 9.63 15.97 -12.86
C SER A 2 8.53 15.04 -12.32
N LYS A 3 8.51 13.80 -12.78
CA LYS A 3 7.54 12.79 -12.34
C LYS A 3 7.94 12.34 -10.92
N MET A 4 7.03 12.49 -9.96
CA MET A 4 7.26 12.02 -8.59
C MET A 4 6.93 10.51 -8.49
N LYS A 5 7.64 9.79 -7.63
CA LYS A 5 7.37 8.39 -7.27
C LYS A 5 6.87 8.34 -5.82
N GLU A 6 5.84 7.54 -5.57
CA GLU A 6 5.37 7.25 -4.21
C GLU A 6 6.07 6.00 -3.67
N LEU A 7 6.62 6.11 -2.47
CA LEU A 7 7.26 5.02 -1.74
C LEU A 7 6.38 4.63 -0.55
N LEU A 8 6.23 3.32 -0.32
CA LEU A 8 5.71 2.84 0.95
C LEU A 8 6.85 2.85 1.97
N ILE A 9 6.63 3.44 3.14
CA ILE A 9 7.62 3.51 4.22
C ILE A 9 7.13 2.79 5.47
N SER A 10 8.04 2.22 6.24
CA SER A 10 7.79 1.68 7.58
C SER A 10 8.76 2.33 8.57
N GLY A 11 8.30 2.51 9.82
CA GLY A 11 9.11 3.12 10.87
C GLY A 11 9.45 4.61 10.60
N ASN A 12 10.61 5.05 11.08
CA ASN A 12 11.10 6.42 10.88
C ASN A 12 12.29 6.44 9.92
N VAL A 13 12.01 6.78 8.66
CA VAL A 13 13.02 6.84 7.58
C VAL A 13 13.71 8.19 7.46
N GLN A 14 13.25 9.23 8.18
CA GLN A 14 13.66 10.61 7.95
C GLN A 14 15.17 10.82 8.11
N LYS A 15 15.77 10.20 9.14
CA LYS A 15 17.22 10.31 9.40
C LYS A 15 18.06 9.75 8.24
N ASP A 16 17.64 8.63 7.66
CA ASP A 16 18.35 8.02 6.53
C ASP A 16 18.12 8.79 5.23
N PHE A 17 16.92 9.35 5.03
CA PHE A 17 16.65 10.25 3.90
C PHE A 17 17.53 11.50 3.96
N GLU A 18 17.59 12.17 5.11
CA GLU A 18 18.45 13.36 5.33
C GLU A 18 19.94 13.05 5.09
N ARG A 19 20.42 11.90 5.59
CA ARG A 19 21.80 11.43 5.37
C ARG A 19 22.14 11.28 3.89
N LEU A 20 21.17 10.86 3.08
CA LEU A 20 21.31 10.66 1.63
C LEU A 20 21.03 11.93 0.82
N GLY A 21 20.66 13.05 1.47
CA GLY A 21 20.27 14.28 0.78
C GLY A 21 18.90 14.18 0.09
N VAL A 22 18.07 13.21 0.48
CA VAL A 22 16.70 13.03 0.00
C VAL A 22 15.76 13.87 0.88
N GLU A 23 14.95 14.73 0.27
CA GLU A 23 13.98 15.52 1.03
C GLU A 23 12.82 14.63 1.49
N PHE A 24 12.50 14.67 2.79
CA PHE A 24 11.40 13.90 3.35
C PHE A 24 10.05 14.56 3.09
N ARG A 25 9.36 14.13 2.01
CA ARG A 25 8.02 14.62 1.62
C ARG A 25 6.95 13.59 1.94
N GLU A 26 6.54 13.52 3.21
CA GLU A 26 5.48 12.61 3.66
C GLU A 26 4.10 13.05 3.15
N THR A 27 3.41 12.13 2.48
CA THR A 27 2.06 12.35 1.93
C THR A 27 0.98 11.59 2.71
N TYR A 28 1.34 10.58 3.49
CA TYR A 28 0.47 9.88 4.43
C TYR A 28 1.27 9.28 5.59
N ARG A 29 0.69 9.27 6.80
CA ARG A 29 1.26 8.61 7.99
C ARG A 29 0.20 7.82 8.73
N GLY A 30 0.36 6.50 8.72
CA GLY A 30 -0.40 5.56 9.55
C GLY A 30 0.44 5.03 10.71
N LYS A 31 -0.13 4.07 11.45
CA LYS A 31 0.54 3.41 12.57
C LYS A 31 1.68 2.49 12.12
N GLU A 32 1.44 1.69 11.08
CA GLU A 32 2.40 0.67 10.59
C GLU A 32 3.17 1.17 9.37
N TYR A 33 2.46 1.82 8.44
CA TYR A 33 3.03 2.31 7.19
C TYR A 33 2.74 3.80 6.98
N GLY A 34 3.63 4.44 6.23
CA GLY A 34 3.44 5.77 5.66
C GLY A 34 3.67 5.74 4.15
N VAL A 35 3.42 6.88 3.50
CA VAL A 35 3.74 7.10 2.09
C VAL A 35 4.51 8.40 1.95
N CYS A 36 5.57 8.38 1.14
CA CYS A 36 6.36 9.56 0.81
C CYS A 36 6.48 9.72 -0.70
N GLU A 37 6.67 10.96 -1.15
CA GLU A 37 6.99 11.26 -2.55
C GLU A 37 8.48 11.62 -2.71
N VAL A 38 9.11 11.04 -3.72
CA VAL A 38 10.49 11.36 -4.11
C VAL A 38 10.55 11.70 -5.60
N THR A 39 11.52 12.52 -5.98
CA THR A 39 11.90 12.72 -7.38
C THR A 39 12.60 11.49 -7.94
N GLU A 40 12.78 11.43 -9.26
CA GLU A 40 13.52 10.34 -9.92
C GLU A 40 14.99 10.31 -9.49
N GLU A 41 15.64 11.46 -9.35
CA GLU A 41 17.04 11.56 -8.88
C GLU A 41 17.21 11.10 -7.42
N GLU A 42 16.27 11.44 -6.55
CA GLU A 42 16.24 10.97 -5.16
C GLU A 42 15.95 9.46 -5.10
N PHE A 43 15.05 8.96 -5.94
CA PHE A 43 14.78 7.53 -6.04
C PHE A 43 16.03 6.74 -6.48
N ASP A 44 16.76 7.24 -7.47
CA ASP A 44 18.01 6.62 -7.93
C ASP A 44 19.07 6.67 -6.82
N THR A 45 19.13 7.76 -6.05
CA THR A 45 20.02 7.86 -4.89
C THR A 45 19.70 6.79 -3.85
N LEU A 46 18.42 6.58 -3.53
CA LEU A 46 17.97 5.54 -2.61
C LEU A 46 18.28 4.13 -3.14
N CYS A 47 18.08 3.87 -4.43
CA CYS A 47 18.36 2.55 -5.05
C CYS A 47 19.85 2.21 -5.11
N ASN A 48 20.71 3.21 -5.27
CA ASN A 48 22.16 3.02 -5.37
C ASN A 48 22.86 2.96 -3.99
N GLU A 49 22.11 3.14 -2.91
CA GLU A 49 22.68 3.04 -1.57
C GLU A 49 23.15 1.61 -1.26
N SER A 50 24.39 1.49 -0.79
CA SER A 50 24.91 0.25 -0.21
C SER A 50 24.18 -0.10 1.09
N ASN A 51 23.62 -1.31 1.17
CA ASN A 51 23.03 -1.81 2.41
C ASN A 51 24.12 -2.06 3.46
N THR A 52 24.03 -1.42 4.62
CA THR A 52 24.98 -1.59 5.74
C THR A 52 24.21 -1.89 7.02
N GLU A 53 24.84 -2.57 7.98
CA GLU A 53 24.17 -2.92 9.27
C GLU A 53 23.71 -1.69 10.08
N SER A 54 24.22 -0.50 9.76
CA SER A 54 23.91 0.76 10.46
C SER A 54 22.87 1.64 9.79
N THR A 55 22.33 1.24 8.63
CA THR A 55 21.32 2.01 7.88
C THR A 55 19.96 1.33 7.94
N TRP A 56 18.87 2.11 7.92
CA TRP A 56 17.50 1.60 7.96
C TRP A 56 17.17 0.76 9.20
N ILE A 57 17.63 1.20 10.38
CA ILE A 57 17.41 0.46 11.64
C ILE A 57 15.94 0.58 12.06
N ASP A 58 15.24 -0.56 12.13
CA ASP A 58 13.81 -0.67 12.45
C ASP A 58 12.90 0.18 11.56
N CYS A 59 13.36 0.50 10.35
CA CYS A 59 12.62 1.25 9.35
C CYS A 59 12.98 0.78 7.95
N GLY A 60 12.26 1.29 6.95
CA GLY A 60 12.60 1.01 5.58
C GLY A 60 11.63 1.61 4.61
N TRP A 61 11.96 1.46 3.33
CA TRP A 61 11.12 1.92 2.24
C TRP A 61 11.05 0.84 1.17
N ARG A 62 9.94 0.85 0.41
CA ARG A 62 9.72 -0.01 -0.74
C ARG A 62 9.07 0.79 -1.86
N TYR A 63 9.42 0.37 -3.08
CA TYR A 63 8.79 0.79 -4.31
C TYR A 63 8.44 -0.46 -5.10
N SER A 64 7.31 -0.39 -5.79
CA SER A 64 6.87 -1.44 -6.70
C SER A 64 6.17 -0.84 -7.90
N GLU A 65 6.17 -1.58 -9.00
CA GLU A 65 5.31 -1.29 -10.15
C GLU A 65 3.97 -2.04 -10.07
N GLY A 66 3.70 -2.76 -8.99
CA GLY A 66 2.45 -3.49 -8.78
C GLY A 66 2.66 -4.99 -8.64
N SER A 67 1.56 -5.70 -8.44
CA SER A 67 1.53 -7.14 -8.24
C SER A 67 1.31 -7.90 -9.55
N ASN A 68 1.36 -9.23 -9.50
CA ASN A 68 1.03 -10.10 -10.64
C ASN A 68 -0.43 -10.63 -10.59
N LEU A 69 -1.33 -9.97 -9.86
CA LEU A 69 -2.71 -10.44 -9.66
C LEU A 69 -3.64 -10.20 -10.86
N GLY A 70 -3.24 -9.37 -11.82
CA GLY A 70 -4.10 -9.03 -12.97
C GLY A 70 -5.21 -8.06 -12.58
N GLU A 71 -6.36 -8.12 -13.27
CA GLU A 71 -7.47 -7.21 -13.02
C GLU A 71 -8.21 -7.58 -11.73
N ALA A 72 -8.60 -6.58 -10.94
CA ALA A 72 -9.48 -6.75 -9.79
C ALA A 72 -10.83 -7.35 -10.22
N ASN A 73 -11.27 -8.39 -9.51
CA ASN A 73 -12.44 -9.20 -9.88
C ASN A 73 -13.69 -8.88 -9.05
N SER A 74 -13.60 -7.99 -8.06
CA SER A 74 -14.66 -7.73 -7.11
C SER A 74 -14.65 -6.29 -6.59
N GLU A 75 -15.68 -5.97 -5.81
CA GLU A 75 -15.77 -4.74 -5.03
C GLU A 75 -16.21 -5.09 -3.60
N ARG A 76 -15.57 -4.48 -2.60
CA ARG A 76 -15.87 -4.65 -1.17
C ARG A 76 -15.95 -3.32 -0.47
N ILE A 77 -16.64 -3.30 0.65
CA ILE A 77 -16.60 -2.15 1.56
C ILE A 77 -15.38 -2.32 2.46
N VAL A 78 -14.46 -1.37 2.35
CA VAL A 78 -13.27 -1.24 3.20
C VAL A 78 -13.34 0.12 3.85
N LYS A 79 -13.30 0.20 5.19
CA LYS A 79 -13.44 1.46 5.93
C LYS A 79 -14.66 2.28 5.47
N ASN A 80 -15.82 1.62 5.39
CA ASN A 80 -17.09 2.22 4.96
C ASN A 80 -17.07 2.84 3.54
N LYS A 81 -16.11 2.46 2.70
CA LYS A 81 -15.97 2.95 1.32
C LYS A 81 -15.81 1.77 0.38
N LYS A 82 -16.37 1.89 -0.81
CA LYS A 82 -16.27 0.87 -1.85
C LYS A 82 -14.87 0.86 -2.48
N LEU A 83 -14.21 -0.30 -2.49
CA LEU A 83 -12.89 -0.53 -3.07
C LEU A 83 -13.00 -1.59 -4.18
N LYS A 84 -12.46 -1.33 -5.37
CA LYS A 84 -12.27 -2.36 -6.40
C LYS A 84 -11.05 -3.21 -6.01
N CYS A 85 -11.23 -4.51 -5.82
CA CYS A 85 -10.23 -5.38 -5.17
C CYS A 85 -10.27 -6.83 -5.67
N TRP A 86 -9.43 -7.69 -5.10
CA TRP A 86 -9.41 -9.13 -5.36
C TRP A 86 -10.01 -9.88 -4.20
N CYS A 87 -11.04 -10.68 -4.47
CA CYS A 87 -11.65 -11.58 -3.50
C CYS A 87 -11.76 -12.97 -4.11
N GLU A 88 -11.59 -13.99 -3.27
CA GLU A 88 -11.96 -15.34 -3.67
C GLU A 88 -13.50 -15.48 -3.64
N PRO A 89 -14.13 -16.03 -4.69
CA PRO A 89 -15.57 -16.24 -4.71
C PRO A 89 -15.95 -17.30 -3.67
N LEU A 90 -17.10 -17.13 -3.02
CA LEU A 90 -17.58 -18.10 -2.02
C LEU A 90 -18.14 -19.39 -2.63
N GLY A 91 -18.27 -19.45 -3.96
CA GLY A 91 -18.80 -20.60 -4.69
C GLY A 91 -20.32 -20.73 -4.65
N ASP A 92 -21.01 -19.79 -3.99
CA ASP A 92 -22.46 -19.65 -3.94
C ASP A 92 -22.82 -18.16 -4.02
N ASP A 93 -23.30 -17.74 -5.18
CA ASP A 93 -23.59 -16.33 -5.48
C ASP A 93 -24.76 -15.79 -4.63
N GLU A 94 -25.74 -16.63 -4.27
CA GLU A 94 -26.89 -16.21 -3.43
C GLU A 94 -26.44 -15.98 -1.98
N LEU A 95 -25.58 -16.87 -1.48
CA LEU A 95 -24.96 -16.70 -0.16
C LEU A 95 -24.07 -15.46 -0.14
N GLU A 96 -23.23 -15.26 -1.13
CA GLU A 96 -22.34 -14.10 -1.21
C GLU A 96 -23.13 -12.80 -1.23
N ALA A 97 -24.17 -12.70 -2.06
CA ALA A 97 -25.06 -11.54 -2.09
C ALA A 97 -25.69 -11.28 -0.72
N SER A 98 -26.15 -12.33 -0.03
CA SER A 98 -26.73 -12.21 1.31
C SER A 98 -25.72 -11.72 2.36
N LEU A 99 -24.47 -12.20 2.31
CA LEU A 99 -23.41 -11.78 3.24
C LEU A 99 -22.97 -10.33 2.98
N VAL A 100 -22.93 -9.90 1.70
CA VAL A 100 -22.70 -8.50 1.34
C VAL A 100 -23.82 -7.59 1.88
N GLU A 101 -25.09 -7.97 1.70
CA GLU A 101 -26.22 -7.20 2.23
C GLU A 101 -26.19 -7.07 3.77
N LEU A 102 -25.71 -8.09 4.45
CA LEU A 102 -25.53 -8.10 5.91
C LEU A 102 -24.26 -7.36 6.37
N GLY A 103 -23.41 -6.88 5.46
CA GLY A 103 -22.12 -6.25 5.77
C GLY A 103 -21.11 -7.21 6.40
N LEU A 104 -21.28 -8.53 6.20
CA LEU A 104 -20.42 -9.56 6.79
C LEU A 104 -19.13 -9.81 5.99
N LEU A 105 -19.00 -9.17 4.83
CA LEU A 105 -17.78 -9.16 4.00
C LEU A 105 -17.11 -7.78 3.97
N ASP A 106 -17.48 -6.91 4.90
CA ASP A 106 -16.88 -5.59 5.07
C ASP A 106 -15.58 -5.71 5.87
N TYR A 107 -14.58 -4.93 5.45
CA TYR A 107 -13.29 -4.84 6.14
C TYR A 107 -13.19 -3.52 6.90
N LEU A 108 -12.68 -3.57 8.12
CA LEU A 108 -12.45 -2.39 8.96
C LEU A 108 -11.49 -1.43 8.27
N ASP A 109 -10.40 -1.95 7.71
CA ASP A 109 -9.40 -1.17 7.00
C ASP A 109 -8.66 -1.96 5.91
N LEU A 110 -7.79 -1.24 5.17
CA LEU A 110 -7.02 -1.75 4.05
C LEU A 110 -6.08 -2.90 4.45
N LEU A 111 -5.41 -2.80 5.59
CA LEU A 111 -4.48 -3.83 6.05
C LEU A 111 -5.21 -5.09 6.51
N GLU A 112 -6.38 -4.97 7.14
CA GLU A 112 -7.23 -6.13 7.45
C GLU A 112 -7.68 -6.84 6.18
N TYR A 113 -8.16 -6.10 5.17
CA TYR A 113 -8.51 -6.68 3.87
C TYR A 113 -7.33 -7.48 3.27
N LEU A 114 -6.13 -6.90 3.23
CA LEU A 114 -4.95 -7.59 2.70
C LEU A 114 -4.58 -8.84 3.53
N ALA A 115 -4.71 -8.75 4.85
CA ALA A 115 -4.43 -9.86 5.74
C ALA A 115 -5.43 -11.01 5.59
N VAL A 116 -6.72 -10.71 5.36
CA VAL A 116 -7.76 -11.74 5.20
C VAL A 116 -7.73 -12.34 3.80
N GLU A 117 -7.78 -11.50 2.77
CA GLU A 117 -7.98 -11.96 1.40
C GLU A 117 -6.72 -12.52 0.79
N ARG A 118 -5.55 -11.96 1.12
CA ARG A 118 -4.28 -12.36 0.50
C ARG A 118 -3.38 -13.14 1.45
N ASN A 119 -3.69 -13.15 2.76
CA ASN A 119 -2.85 -13.74 3.81
C ASN A 119 -1.45 -13.09 3.88
N GLU A 120 -1.39 -11.78 3.64
CA GLU A 120 -0.13 -11.07 3.42
C GLU A 120 0.21 -10.10 4.53
N LYS A 121 1.46 -10.17 4.99
CA LYS A 121 1.96 -9.38 6.14
C LYS A 121 3.37 -8.85 5.92
N ASP A 122 4.06 -9.30 4.88
CA ASP A 122 5.41 -8.84 4.61
C ASP A 122 5.40 -7.51 3.86
N PHE A 123 6.38 -6.67 4.17
CA PHE A 123 6.46 -5.30 3.68
C PHE A 123 6.54 -5.20 2.14
N LYS A 124 7.17 -6.18 1.49
CA LYS A 124 7.29 -6.18 0.02
C LYS A 124 5.93 -6.46 -0.60
N SER A 125 5.26 -7.52 -0.16
CA SER A 125 3.96 -7.92 -0.67
C SER A 125 2.91 -6.83 -0.42
N ILE A 126 2.88 -6.23 0.77
CA ILE A 126 2.02 -5.07 1.06
C ILE A 126 2.28 -3.92 0.08
N CYS A 127 3.55 -3.60 -0.22
CA CYS A 127 3.87 -2.57 -1.20
C CYS A 127 3.36 -2.93 -2.61
N ASP A 128 3.61 -4.16 -3.07
CA ASP A 128 3.17 -4.63 -4.39
C ASP A 128 1.64 -4.53 -4.53
N TYR A 129 0.89 -5.04 -3.55
CA TYR A 129 -0.57 -5.04 -3.60
C TYR A 129 -1.19 -3.65 -3.47
N THR A 130 -0.67 -2.80 -2.59
CA THR A 130 -1.24 -1.47 -2.39
C THR A 130 -0.99 -0.55 -3.59
N ILE A 131 0.17 -0.65 -4.24
CA ILE A 131 0.42 0.04 -5.52
C ILE A 131 -0.60 -0.41 -6.57
N ASP A 132 -0.84 -1.71 -6.67
CA ASP A 132 -1.74 -2.25 -7.69
C ASP A 132 -3.20 -1.89 -7.40
N LEU A 133 -3.65 -1.97 -6.14
CA LEU A 133 -4.97 -1.47 -5.71
C LEU A 133 -5.16 0.00 -6.06
N ALA A 134 -4.17 0.85 -5.79
CA ALA A 134 -4.24 2.27 -6.12
C ALA A 134 -4.44 2.46 -7.64
N LYS A 135 -3.74 1.69 -8.47
CA LYS A 135 -3.92 1.68 -9.93
C LYS A 135 -5.30 1.20 -10.36
N GLN A 136 -5.78 0.07 -9.83
CA GLN A 136 -7.10 -0.48 -10.13
C GLN A 136 -8.25 0.49 -9.78
N ASN A 137 -8.02 1.34 -8.78
CA ASN A 137 -8.97 2.36 -8.32
C ASN A 137 -8.68 3.77 -8.89
N ASN A 138 -7.69 3.91 -9.77
CA ASN A 138 -7.28 5.17 -10.39
C ASN A 138 -7.02 6.31 -9.38
N ILE A 139 -6.30 5.99 -8.30
CA ILE A 139 -5.90 6.93 -7.24
C ILE A 139 -4.41 6.80 -6.93
N LYS A 140 -3.87 7.76 -6.19
CA LYS A 140 -2.50 7.67 -5.65
C LYS A 140 -2.39 6.64 -4.52
N LEU A 141 -1.18 6.15 -4.26
CA LEU A 141 -0.91 5.27 -3.11
C LEU A 141 -1.27 5.97 -1.80
N SER A 142 -0.84 7.22 -1.62
CA SER A 142 -1.17 8.00 -0.43
C SER A 142 -2.67 8.24 -0.26
N GLU A 143 -3.42 8.38 -1.36
CA GLU A 143 -4.87 8.51 -1.35
C GLU A 143 -5.55 7.19 -0.96
N LEU A 144 -5.07 6.05 -1.48
CA LEU A 144 -5.56 4.73 -1.08
C LEU A 144 -5.44 4.56 0.45
N PHE A 145 -4.25 4.82 1.01
CA PHE A 145 -4.05 4.73 2.46
C PHE A 145 -4.93 5.72 3.24
N LYS A 146 -5.06 6.98 2.80
CA LYS A 146 -5.95 7.96 3.46
C LYS A 146 -7.41 7.53 3.48
N LEU A 147 -7.88 6.95 2.38
CA LEU A 147 -9.29 6.58 2.22
C LEU A 147 -9.62 5.30 2.98
N TYR A 148 -8.73 4.31 2.95
CA TYR A 148 -9.05 2.94 3.34
C TYR A 148 -8.28 2.44 4.57
N GLN A 149 -7.21 3.11 5.02
CA GLN A 149 -6.46 2.68 6.22
C GLN A 149 -6.83 3.50 7.47
N GLY A 150 -7.04 2.83 8.60
CA GLY A 150 -7.11 3.42 9.95
C GLY A 150 -8.49 3.44 10.60
#